data_AF-A0A6C0C828-F1
#
_entry.id   AF-A0A6C0C828-F1
#
_cell.length_a   1.000
_cell.length_b   1.000
_cell.length_c   1.000
_cell.angle_alpha   90.00
_cell.angle_beta   90.00
_cell.angle_gamma   90.00
#
_symmetry.space_group_name_H-M   'P 1'
#
loop_
_entity.id
_entity.type
_entity.pdbx_description
1 polymer ?
#
loop_
_entity_poly.entity_id
_entity_poly.type
_entity_poly.pdbx_seq_one_letter_code
_entity_poly.pdbx_strand_id
1 'polypeptide(L)'
;MYVINTKGFNTKDKIKICREYIYPELYDTYLFKHDDIIINNDVLEYIIEKHTNKEEGVRNLKRCIESIISKINIYYLTNNSENIDLNFKIKDFKLPYNINKEDVDIFLKINNSDQPPQHMYM
;
A
#
# COMPACT_ATOMS: atom_id res chain seq x y z
N MET A 1 8.23 -35.73 -11.31
CA MET A 1 7.87 -34.39 -10.84
C MET A 1 9.16 -33.60 -10.69
N TYR A 2 9.40 -32.62 -11.56
CA TYR A 2 10.61 -31.78 -11.51
C TYR A 2 10.30 -30.59 -10.62
N VAL A 3 11.11 -30.36 -9.57
CA VAL A 3 10.92 -29.24 -8.63
C VAL A 3 11.97 -28.19 -8.94
N ILE A 4 11.54 -26.95 -9.18
CA ILE A 4 12.42 -25.81 -9.41
C ILE A 4 12.34 -24.92 -8.17
N ASN A 5 13.48 -24.72 -7.50
CA ASN A 5 13.58 -23.84 -6.34
C ASN A 5 13.98 -22.43 -6.79
N THR A 6 13.14 -21.45 -6.47
CA THR A 6 13.41 -20.03 -6.71
C THR A 6 13.91 -19.35 -5.43
N LYS A 7 14.82 -18.39 -5.57
CA LYS A 7 15.29 -17.55 -4.46
C LYS A 7 14.35 -16.36 -4.26
N GLY A 8 14.28 -15.86 -3.03
CA GLY A 8 13.59 -14.61 -2.69
C GLY A 8 14.25 -13.36 -3.29
N PHE A 9 13.53 -12.24 -3.23
CA PHE A 9 13.98 -10.95 -3.73
C PHE A 9 14.68 -10.14 -2.63
N ASN A 10 15.75 -9.43 -2.99
CA ASN A 10 16.37 -8.46 -2.10
C ASN A 10 15.58 -7.14 -2.08
N THR A 11 15.79 -6.27 -1.09
CA THR A 11 15.06 -5.00 -0.96
C THR A 11 15.16 -4.14 -2.22
N LYS A 12 16.36 -4.06 -2.82
CA LYS A 12 16.57 -3.34 -4.08
C LYS A 12 15.77 -3.91 -5.25
N ASP A 13 15.68 -5.24 -5.34
CA ASP A 13 14.92 -5.92 -6.37
C ASP A 13 13.43 -5.64 -6.19
N LYS A 14 12.94 -5.65 -4.94
CA LYS A 14 11.55 -5.30 -4.62
C LYS A 14 11.20 -3.87 -5.00
N ILE A 15 12.08 -2.90 -4.73
CA ILE A 15 11.89 -1.50 -5.15
C ILE A 15 11.81 -1.40 -6.68
N LYS A 16 12.70 -2.10 -7.40
CA LYS A 16 12.68 -2.14 -8.87
C LYS A 16 11.39 -2.76 -9.41
N ILE A 17 10.96 -3.88 -8.85
CA ILE A 17 9.71 -4.56 -9.20
C ILE A 17 8.51 -3.63 -8.95
N CYS A 18 8.50 -2.89 -7.84
CA CYS A 18 7.45 -1.93 -7.55
C CYS A 18 7.34 -0.86 -8.63
N ARG A 19 8.46 -0.24 -9.02
CA ARG A 19 8.49 0.85 -10.01
C ARG A 19 8.16 0.37 -11.43
N GLU A 20 8.67 -0.78 -11.84
CA GLU A 20 8.56 -1.26 -13.23
C GLU A 20 7.27 -2.05 -13.50
N TYR A 21 6.68 -2.69 -12.49
CA TYR A 21 5.54 -3.60 -12.69
C TYR A 21 4.32 -3.24 -11.84
N ILE A 22 4.49 -3.06 -10.52
CA ILE A 22 3.34 -2.86 -9.62
C ILE A 22 2.71 -1.48 -9.82
N TYR A 23 3.52 -0.42 -9.95
CA TYR A 23 3.01 0.94 -10.14
C TYR A 23 2.24 1.10 -11.45
N PRO A 24 2.77 0.71 -12.63
CA PRO A 24 2.00 0.76 -13.87
C PRO A 24 0.68 -0.01 -13.77
N GLU A 25 0.70 -1.24 -13.24
CA GLU A 25 -0.52 -2.04 -13.09
C GLU A 25 -1.58 -1.34 -12.21
N LEU A 26 -1.17 -0.75 -11.09
CA LEU A 26 -2.10 -0.06 -10.18
C LEU A 26 -2.57 1.28 -10.76
N TYR A 27 -1.71 2.05 -11.40
CA TYR A 27 -2.11 3.31 -12.02
C TYR A 27 -3.10 3.09 -13.17
N ASP A 28 -2.90 2.04 -13.99
CA ASP A 28 -3.87 1.65 -15.02
C ASP A 28 -5.21 1.23 -14.40
N THR A 29 -5.17 0.47 -13.30
CA THR A 29 -6.38 -0.02 -12.60
C THR A 29 -7.20 1.13 -12.00
N TYR A 30 -6.53 2.11 -11.40
CA TYR A 30 -7.16 3.24 -10.72
C TYR A 30 -7.28 4.50 -11.60
N LEU A 31 -6.87 4.44 -12.88
CA LEU A 31 -6.90 5.54 -13.84
C LEU A 31 -6.11 6.79 -13.39
N PHE A 32 -5.01 6.58 -12.65
CA PHE A 32 -4.09 7.65 -12.27
C PHE A 32 -2.99 7.83 -13.30
N LYS A 33 -2.46 9.05 -13.41
CA LYS A 33 -1.23 9.31 -14.17
C LYS A 33 -0.02 8.99 -13.31
N HIS A 34 1.10 8.65 -13.95
CA HIS A 34 2.36 8.36 -13.26
C HIS A 34 2.84 9.49 -12.34
N ASP A 35 2.47 10.73 -12.64
CA ASP A 35 2.89 11.90 -11.86
C ASP A 35 1.93 12.22 -10.71
N ASP A 36 0.75 11.61 -10.63
CA ASP A 36 -0.29 11.97 -9.66
C ASP A 36 0.08 11.54 -8.22
N ILE A 37 0.77 10.41 -8.06
CA ILE A 37 1.14 9.85 -6.75
C ILE A 37 2.63 9.58 -6.74
N ILE A 38 3.37 10.34 -5.93
CA ILE A 38 4.83 10.24 -5.81
C ILE A 38 5.16 9.51 -4.51
N ILE A 39 5.88 8.39 -4.64
CA ILE A 39 6.40 7.62 -3.50
C ILE A 39 7.92 7.58 -3.58
N ASN A 40 8.57 8.15 -2.57
CA ASN A 40 10.02 8.13 -2.45
C ASN A 40 10.55 6.75 -2.05
N ASN A 41 11.80 6.45 -2.42
CA ASN A 41 12.44 5.18 -2.07
C ASN A 41 12.49 4.94 -0.56
N ASP A 42 12.74 5.98 0.24
CA ASP A 42 12.81 5.88 1.70
C ASP A 42 11.47 5.44 2.33
N VAL A 43 10.36 5.76 1.67
CA VAL A 43 9.00 5.36 2.10
C VAL A 43 8.72 3.94 1.65
N LEU A 44 9.18 3.56 0.47
CA LEU A 44 9.11 2.21 -0.07
C LEU A 44 9.90 1.22 0.79
N GLU A 45 11.12 1.59 1.20
CA GLU A 45 11.93 0.82 2.15
C GLU A 45 11.23 0.67 3.49
N TYR A 46 10.64 1.76 4.01
CA TYR A 46 9.86 1.72 5.25
C TYR A 46 8.67 0.75 5.17
N ILE A 47 7.93 0.74 4.06
CA ILE A 47 6.81 -0.20 3.84
C ILE A 47 7.34 -1.63 3.80
N ILE A 48 8.45 -1.87 3.09
CA ILE A 48 9.06 -3.20 2.99
C ILE A 48 9.47 -3.70 4.39
N GLU A 49 10.14 -2.90 5.19
CA GLU A 49 10.64 -3.33 6.50
C GLU A 49 9.52 -3.54 7.52
N LYS A 50 8.56 -2.60 7.60
CA LYS A 50 7.57 -2.56 8.68
C LYS A 50 6.27 -3.31 8.37
N HIS A 51 5.85 -3.35 7.10
CA HIS A 51 4.51 -3.84 6.73
C HIS A 51 4.51 -5.14 5.90
N THR A 52 5.67 -5.65 5.44
CA THR A 52 5.70 -6.89 4.63
C THR A 52 6.05 -8.15 5.40
N ASN A 53 6.22 -8.09 6.73
CA ASN A 53 6.54 -9.25 7.59
C ASN A 53 7.75 -10.08 7.12
N LYS A 54 8.75 -9.43 6.49
CA LYS A 54 9.94 -10.08 5.93
C LYS A 54 9.62 -11.21 4.93
N GLU A 55 8.54 -11.06 4.16
CA GLU A 55 8.22 -11.97 3.06
C GLU A 55 9.36 -12.02 2.04
N GLU A 56 9.71 -13.19 1.49
CA GLU A 56 10.70 -13.29 0.41
C GLU A 56 10.19 -12.72 -0.93
N GLY A 57 8.87 -12.77 -1.14
CA GLY A 57 8.18 -12.26 -2.31
C GLY A 57 7.79 -10.79 -2.22
N VAL A 58 6.85 -10.40 -3.09
CA VAL A 58 6.28 -9.04 -3.19
C VAL A 58 4.76 -9.03 -3.02
N ARG A 59 4.13 -10.12 -2.55
CA ARG A 59 2.67 -10.22 -2.51
C ARG A 59 2.08 -9.27 -1.47
N ASN A 60 2.64 -9.25 -0.25
CA ASN A 60 2.23 -8.31 0.78
C ASN A 60 2.59 -6.88 0.39
N LEU A 61 3.74 -6.68 -0.26
CA LEU A 61 4.14 -5.37 -0.77
C LEU A 61 3.12 -4.80 -1.76
N LYS A 62 2.68 -5.62 -2.74
CA LYS A 62 1.62 -5.24 -3.69
C LYS A 62 0.33 -4.86 -2.95
N ARG A 63 -0.12 -5.69 -1.99
CA ARG A 63 -1.32 -5.42 -1.19
C ARG A 63 -1.23 -4.11 -0.39
N CYS A 64 -0.08 -3.81 0.20
CA CYS A 64 0.13 -2.57 0.94
C CYS A 64 0.04 -1.36 0.01
N ILE A 65 0.70 -1.40 -1.15
CA ILE A 65 0.68 -0.31 -2.13
C ILE A 65 -0.73 -0.11 -2.69
N GLU A 66 -1.41 -1.20 -3.06
CA GLU A 66 -2.80 -1.18 -3.52
C GLU A 66 -3.74 -0.57 -2.47
N SER A 67 -3.57 -0.93 -1.19
CA SER A 67 -4.36 -0.36 -0.10
C SER A 67 -4.14 1.16 0.04
N ILE A 68 -2.90 1.63 -0.14
CA ILE A 68 -2.58 3.06 -0.12
C ILE A 68 -3.23 3.78 -1.30
N ILE A 69 -3.05 3.28 -2.52
CA ILE A 69 -3.60 3.90 -3.74
C ILE A 69 -5.13 3.89 -3.71
N SER A 70 -5.74 2.80 -3.27
CA SER A 70 -7.20 2.68 -3.10
C SER A 70 -7.73 3.73 -2.13
N LYS A 71 -7.06 3.94 -1.00
CA LYS A 71 -7.43 4.98 -0.02
C LYS A 71 -7.30 6.38 -0.60
N ILE A 72 -6.23 6.66 -1.34
CA ILE A 72 -6.04 7.93 -2.04
C ILE A 72 -7.15 8.13 -3.08
N ASN A 73 -7.52 7.09 -3.82
CA ASN A 73 -8.62 7.16 -4.79
C ASN A 73 -9.96 7.48 -4.13
N ILE A 74 -10.24 6.87 -2.98
CA ILE A 74 -11.44 7.21 -2.21
C ILE A 74 -11.46 8.70 -1.86
N TYR A 75 -10.35 9.28 -1.42
CA TYR A 75 -10.30 10.74 -1.18
C TYR A 75 -10.46 11.56 -2.45
N TYR A 76 -9.80 11.16 -3.53
CA TYR A 76 -9.90 11.87 -4.79
C TYR A 76 -11.36 11.97 -5.26
N LEU A 77 -12.12 10.88 -5.13
CA LEU A 77 -13.55 10.84 -5.45
C LEU A 77 -14.41 11.59 -4.42
N THR A 78 -14.00 11.61 -3.16
CA THR A 78 -14.76 12.16 -2.02
C THR A 78 -14.52 13.65 -1.78
N ASN A 79 -13.45 14.24 -2.32
CA ASN A 79 -13.03 15.63 -2.03
C ASN A 79 -14.09 16.71 -2.32
N ASN A 80 -15.20 16.37 -3.00
CA ASN A 80 -16.36 17.25 -3.25
C ASN A 80 -17.54 17.07 -2.26
N SER A 81 -17.44 16.16 -1.29
CA SER A 81 -18.50 15.88 -0.32
C SER A 81 -18.02 16.19 1.10
N GLU A 82 -18.45 17.33 1.64
CA GLU A 82 -18.05 17.87 2.95
C GLU A 82 -18.45 16.96 4.16
N ASN A 83 -19.12 15.83 3.95
CA ASN A 83 -19.74 15.02 5.01
C ASN A 83 -19.46 13.51 4.89
N ILE A 84 -18.24 13.11 4.53
CA ILE A 84 -17.85 11.68 4.62
C ILE A 84 -16.89 11.50 5.78
N ASP A 85 -17.36 10.83 6.84
CA ASP A 85 -16.56 10.49 8.01
C ASP A 85 -15.65 9.30 7.69
N LEU A 86 -14.53 9.57 7.02
CA LEU A 86 -13.50 8.57 6.74
C LEU A 86 -12.66 8.32 8.01
N ASN A 87 -12.34 7.06 8.28
CA ASN A 87 -11.51 6.63 9.43
C ASN A 87 -10.02 7.04 9.30
N PHE A 88 -9.72 7.82 8.29
CA PHE A 88 -8.44 8.40 7.96
C PHE A 88 -8.76 9.83 7.49
N LYS A 89 -7.85 10.80 7.70
CA LYS A 89 -7.98 12.17 7.17
C LYS A 89 -6.68 12.58 6.48
N ILE A 90 -6.75 12.99 5.22
CA ILE A 90 -5.64 13.68 4.54
C ILE A 90 -5.89 15.18 4.67
N LYS A 91 -4.90 15.92 5.16
CA LYS A 91 -4.96 17.39 5.19
C LYS A 91 -4.53 17.91 3.81
N ASP A 92 -5.36 18.74 3.19
CA ASP A 92 -5.08 19.44 1.93
C ASP A 92 -4.63 18.53 0.77
N PHE A 93 -5.48 17.57 0.39
CA PHE A 93 -5.22 16.72 -0.77
C PHE A 93 -5.15 17.54 -2.07
N LYS A 94 -3.95 17.57 -2.68
CA LYS A 94 -3.70 18.10 -4.02
C LYS A 94 -2.87 17.09 -4.80
N LEU A 95 -3.24 16.88 -6.07
CA LEU A 95 -2.40 16.16 -7.02
C LEU A 95 -1.37 17.13 -7.60
N PRO A 96 -0.08 16.75 -7.68
CA PRO A 96 0.49 15.46 -7.29
C PRO A 96 0.67 15.30 -5.77
N TYR A 97 0.30 14.15 -5.21
CA TYR A 97 0.42 13.87 -3.78
C TYR A 97 1.71 13.10 -3.48
N ASN A 98 2.54 13.67 -2.59
CA ASN A 98 3.76 13.01 -2.13
C ASN A 98 3.49 12.30 -0.80
N ILE A 99 3.64 10.98 -0.78
CA ILE A 99 3.31 10.17 0.40
C ILE A 99 4.46 10.22 1.41
N ASN A 100 4.14 10.61 2.65
CA ASN A 100 5.09 10.57 3.76
C ASN A 100 4.93 9.29 4.60
N LYS A 101 5.93 8.99 5.45
CA LYS A 101 5.90 7.82 6.36
C LYS A 101 4.72 7.86 7.34
N GLU A 102 4.34 9.05 7.78
CA GLU A 102 3.19 9.27 8.67
C GLU A 102 1.87 8.87 8.00
N ASP A 103 1.71 9.21 6.73
CA ASP A 103 0.53 8.85 5.95
C ASP A 103 0.42 7.34 5.76
N VAL A 104 1.56 6.67 5.54
CA VAL A 104 1.62 5.20 5.44
C VAL A 104 1.11 4.55 6.72
N ASP A 105 1.50 5.03 7.91
CA ASP A 105 1.03 4.47 9.18
C ASP A 105 -0.49 4.70 9.37
N ILE A 106 -1.03 5.84 8.91
CA ILE A 106 -2.48 6.11 8.91
C ILE A 106 -3.22 5.16 7.95
N PHE A 107 -2.64 4.93 6.76
CA PHE A 107 -3.24 4.09 5.73
C PHE A 107 -3.08 2.59 6.00
N LEU A 108 -2.05 2.15 6.70
CA LEU A 108 -1.77 0.73 6.95
C LEU A 108 -1.89 0.37 8.44
N LYS A 109 -2.95 0.84 9.12
CA LYS A 109 -3.26 0.43 10.50
C LYS A 109 -3.21 -1.10 10.63
N ILE A 110 -2.30 -1.59 11.47
CA ILE A 110 -2.14 -3.01 11.76
C ILE A 110 -3.23 -3.40 12.76
N ASN A 111 -4.27 -4.09 12.29
CA ASN A 111 -5.29 -4.66 13.17
C ASN A 111 -4.73 -5.94 13.80
N ASN A 112 -4.20 -5.84 15.03
CA ASN A 112 -3.80 -7.00 15.84
C ASN A 112 -5.03 -7.67 16.47
N SER A 113 -5.99 -8.11 15.65
CA SER A 113 -7.17 -8.86 16.08
C SER A 113 -7.08 -10.30 15.58
N ASP A 114 -6.00 -11.00 15.93
CA ASP A 114 -5.85 -12.44 15.66
C ASP A 114 -6.49 -13.28 16.78
N GLN A 115 -7.27 -12.66 17.66
CA GLN A 115 -8.06 -13.39 18.63
C GLN A 115 -9.33 -13.90 17.93
N PRO A 116 -9.64 -15.20 18.06
CA PRO A 116 -10.90 -15.72 17.56
C PRO A 116 -12.06 -14.94 18.21
N PRO A 117 -13.15 -14.67 17.47
CA PRO A 117 -14.33 -14.04 18.03
C PRO A 117 -14.73 -14.76 19.31
N GLN A 118 -14.89 -14.00 20.39
CA GLN A 118 -15.38 -14.59 21.63
C GLN A 118 -16.71 -15.28 21.32
N HIS A 119 -16.98 -16.43 21.96
CA HIS A 119 -18.18 -17.27 21.79
C HIS A 119 -18.21 -18.23 20.58
N MET A 120 -17.14 -18.37 19.78
CA MET A 120 -17.09 -19.36 18.68
C MET A 120 -17.02 -20.83 19.16
N TYR A 121 -16.72 -21.06 20.45
CA TYR A 121 -16.60 -22.37 21.09
C TYR A 121 -17.64 -22.60 22.21
N MET A 122 -18.82 -21.98 22.12
CA MET A 122 -19.95 -22.35 22.98
C MET A 122 -20.72 -23.53 22.41
#